data_AF-A0A314Y7L4-F1
#
_entry.id   AF-A0A314Y7L4-F1
#
_cell.length_a   1.000
_cell.length_b   1.000
_cell.length_c   1.000
_cell.angle_alpha   90.00
_cell.angle_beta   90.00
_cell.angle_gamma   90.00
#
_symmetry.space_group_name_H-M   'P 1'
#
loop_
_entity.id
_entity.type
_entity.pdbx_description
1 polymer ?
#
loop_
_entity_poly.entity_id
_entity_poly.type
_entity_poly.pdbx_seq_one_letter_code
_entity_poly.pdbx_strand_id
1 'polypeptide(L)'
;MVLSLFLKPLACQQPNTDGFFVSQFLQKMGLSSSQLYNFSAPVCSWKGVFCDAKKENVIGLDVSRSELSGSIPDTTIGKLTKLQTLELSNNKSLVFLQICGV
;
A
#
# COMPACT_ATOMS: atom_id res chain seq x y z
N MET A 1 -12.35 -38.70 -15.54
CA MET A 1 -12.31 -37.60 -16.52
C MET A 1 -12.10 -36.32 -15.74
N VAL A 2 -10.93 -35.70 -15.94
CA VAL A 2 -10.25 -34.82 -14.99
C VAL A 2 -11.06 -33.59 -14.59
N LEU A 3 -11.24 -33.41 -13.28
CA LEU A 3 -11.71 -32.18 -12.66
C LEU A 3 -10.64 -31.12 -12.93
N SER A 4 -10.81 -30.35 -14.00
CA SER A 4 -9.95 -29.22 -14.32
C SER A 4 -10.17 -28.13 -13.28
N LEU A 5 -9.49 -28.27 -12.14
CA LEU A 5 -9.05 -27.13 -11.36
C LEU A 5 -8.19 -26.31 -12.32
N PHE A 6 -8.75 -25.23 -12.83
CA PHE A 6 -7.91 -24.14 -13.30
C PHE A 6 -7.10 -23.71 -12.08
N LEU A 7 -5.94 -24.33 -11.88
CA LEU A 7 -4.81 -23.73 -11.23
C LEU A 7 -4.51 -22.50 -12.10
N LYS A 8 -5.28 -21.42 -11.90
CA LYS A 8 -4.73 -20.10 -12.11
C LYS A 8 -3.38 -20.18 -11.40
N PRO A 9 -2.27 -19.89 -12.09
CA PRO A 9 -0.98 -19.90 -11.46
C PRO A 9 -1.15 -19.19 -10.13
N LEU A 10 -0.56 -19.73 -9.09
CA LEU A 10 -0.28 -18.96 -7.90
C LEU A 10 0.71 -17.88 -8.33
N ALA A 11 0.25 -16.90 -9.11
CA ALA A 11 0.67 -15.53 -8.97
C ALA A 11 0.13 -15.10 -7.59
N CYS A 12 0.66 -15.73 -6.52
CA CYS A 12 1.42 -14.92 -5.59
C CYS A 12 2.17 -13.94 -6.49
N GLN A 13 1.63 -12.74 -6.67
CA GLN A 13 2.48 -11.65 -7.08
C GLN A 13 3.71 -11.82 -6.22
N GLN A 14 4.88 -12.03 -6.85
CA GLN A 14 6.13 -11.90 -6.13
C GLN A 14 5.96 -10.71 -5.18
N PRO A 15 6.38 -10.81 -3.92
CA PRO A 15 6.41 -9.64 -3.06
C PRO A 15 7.35 -8.66 -3.75
N ASN A 16 6.82 -7.77 -4.59
CA ASN A 16 7.37 -6.45 -4.70
C ASN A 16 7.28 -5.95 -3.27
N THR A 17 8.44 -5.82 -2.64
CA THR A 17 8.59 -5.45 -1.24
C THR A 17 7.69 -4.27 -0.89
N ASP A 18 7.51 -3.36 -1.86
CA ASP A 18 6.64 -2.21 -1.78
C ASP A 18 5.17 -2.57 -1.58
N GLY A 19 4.63 -3.59 -2.27
CA GLY A 19 3.26 -4.05 -2.08
C GLY A 19 2.99 -4.54 -0.66
N PHE A 20 3.95 -5.22 -0.06
CA PHE A 20 3.89 -5.62 1.36
C PHE A 20 3.91 -4.40 2.28
N PHE A 21 4.81 -3.44 2.07
CA PHE A 21 4.88 -2.24 2.92
C PHE A 21 3.66 -1.33 2.77
N VAL A 22 3.11 -1.18 1.56
CA VAL A 22 1.89 -0.40 1.32
C VAL A 22 0.69 -1.08 1.97
N SER A 23 0.48 -2.40 1.78
CA SER A 23 -0.63 -3.09 2.46
C SER A 23 -0.52 -3.02 3.98
N GLN A 24 0.68 -3.22 4.53
CA GLN A 24 0.90 -3.12 5.97
C GLN A 24 0.66 -1.71 6.50
N PHE A 25 1.07 -0.67 5.76
CA PHE A 25 0.75 0.73 6.08
C PHE A 25 -0.76 0.92 6.13
N LEU A 26 -1.48 0.58 5.06
CA LEU A 26 -2.93 0.77 4.98
C LEU A 26 -3.67 0.05 6.11
N GLN A 27 -3.28 -1.21 6.42
CA GLN A 27 -3.86 -1.97 7.54
C GLN A 27 -3.63 -1.29 8.89
N LYS A 28 -2.40 -0.81 9.16
CA LYS A 28 -2.09 -0.10 10.41
C LYS A 28 -2.85 1.22 10.55
N MET A 29 -3.22 1.84 9.43
CA MET A 29 -3.99 3.09 9.40
C MET A 29 -5.52 2.88 9.43
N GLY A 30 -5.97 1.63 9.58
CA GLY A 30 -7.40 1.27 9.70
C GLY A 30 -8.09 0.92 8.38
N LEU A 31 -7.36 0.82 7.27
CA LEU A 31 -7.93 0.40 5.98
C LEU A 31 -7.85 -1.12 5.81
N SER A 32 -8.98 -1.73 5.44
CA SER A 32 -9.08 -3.14 5.11
C SER A 32 -9.02 -3.38 3.60
N SER A 33 -8.72 -4.63 3.23
CA SER A 33 -8.80 -5.03 1.82
C SER A 33 -10.22 -4.81 1.31
N SER A 34 -10.34 -4.07 0.23
CA SER A 34 -11.62 -3.65 -0.36
C SER A 34 -11.53 -3.62 -1.88
N GLN A 35 -12.59 -3.18 -2.56
CA GLN A 35 -12.55 -2.96 -4.00
C GLN A 35 -11.49 -1.92 -4.42
N LEU A 36 -11.11 -1.00 -3.53
CA LEU A 36 -10.14 0.05 -3.80
C LEU A 36 -8.70 -0.40 -3.55
N TYR A 37 -8.51 -1.23 -2.52
CA TYR A 37 -7.23 -1.77 -2.07
C TYR A 37 -7.35 -3.29 -2.02
N ASN A 38 -7.18 -3.94 -3.16
CA ASN A 38 -7.26 -5.40 -3.21
C ASN A 38 -5.88 -5.97 -2.91
N PHE A 39 -5.65 -6.40 -1.66
CA PHE A 39 -4.33 -6.92 -1.24
C PHE A 39 -3.92 -8.23 -1.93
N SER A 40 -4.83 -8.84 -2.71
CA SER A 40 -4.54 -9.99 -3.59
C SER A 40 -4.23 -9.58 -5.04
N ALA A 41 -4.37 -8.29 -5.37
CA ALA A 41 -4.07 -7.72 -6.70
C ALA A 41 -2.74 -6.94 -6.66
N PRO A 42 -2.06 -6.76 -7.82
CA PRO A 42 -0.77 -6.11 -7.85
C PRO A 42 -0.88 -4.69 -7.30
N VAL A 43 0.06 -4.26 -6.46
CA VAL A 43 -0.01 -2.94 -5.79
C VAL A 43 -0.22 -1.79 -6.78
N CYS A 44 0.36 -1.89 -7.97
CA CYS A 44 0.25 -0.88 -9.04
C CYS A 44 -1.14 -0.81 -9.71
N SER A 45 -2.08 -1.68 -9.34
CA SER A 45 -3.47 -1.59 -9.76
C SER A 45 -4.38 -0.98 -8.70
N TRP A 46 -3.87 -0.67 -7.51
CA TRP A 46 -4.67 -0.11 -6.42
C TRP A 46 -4.93 1.37 -6.69
N LYS A 47 -6.08 1.86 -6.23
CA LYS A 47 -6.42 3.27 -6.38
C LYS A 47 -5.42 4.14 -5.60
N GLY A 48 -4.93 5.19 -6.24
CA GLY A 48 -3.99 6.12 -5.62
C GLY A 48 -2.55 5.61 -5.51
N VAL A 49 -2.25 4.39 -5.99
CA VAL A 49 -0.87 3.90 -6.10
C VAL A 49 -0.32 4.21 -7.48
N PHE A 50 0.84 4.84 -7.53
CA PHE A 50 1.57 5.13 -8.75
C PHE A 50 2.89 4.38 -8.74
N CYS A 51 3.14 3.61 -9.79
CA CYS A 51 4.37 2.87 -9.96
C CYS A 51 5.24 3.45 -11.08
N ASP A 52 6.52 3.10 -11.06
CA ASP A 52 7.42 3.38 -12.17
C ASP A 52 6.97 2.72 -13.48
N ALA A 53 7.62 3.09 -14.59
CA ALA A 53 7.29 2.57 -15.91
C ALA A 53 7.38 1.03 -16.01
N LYS A 54 8.20 0.40 -15.16
CA LYS A 54 8.38 -1.05 -15.11
C LYS A 54 7.36 -1.75 -14.20
N LYS A 55 6.58 -1.00 -13.41
CA LYS A 55 5.67 -1.51 -12.37
C LYS A 55 6.37 -2.32 -11.28
N GLU A 56 7.65 -2.02 -11.04
CA GLU A 56 8.46 -2.71 -10.05
C GLU A 56 8.44 -1.96 -8.71
N ASN A 57 8.43 -0.63 -8.76
CA ASN A 57 8.55 0.22 -7.58
C ASN A 57 7.37 1.18 -7.46
N VAL A 58 6.90 1.40 -6.23
CA VAL A 58 5.91 2.44 -5.92
C VAL A 58 6.64 3.78 -5.82
N ILE A 59 6.26 4.71 -6.69
CA ILE A 59 6.84 6.07 -6.76
C ILE A 59 5.87 7.13 -6.22
N GLY A 60 4.59 6.79 -6.10
CA GLY A 60 3.58 7.70 -5.53
C GLY A 60 2.50 6.94 -4.78
N LEU A 61 2.05 7.53 -3.67
CA LEU A 61 0.90 7.06 -2.92
C LEU A 61 0.00 8.25 -2.55
N ASP A 62 -1.21 8.27 -3.09
CA ASP A 62 -2.29 9.18 -2.74
C ASP A 62 -3.38 8.42 -1.99
N VAL A 63 -3.45 8.71 -0.70
CA VAL A 63 -4.48 8.21 0.21
C VAL A 63 -5.17 9.40 0.90
N SER A 64 -5.26 10.53 0.19
CA SER A 64 -6.03 11.68 0.65
C SER A 64 -7.50 11.32 0.81
N ARG A 65 -8.17 11.96 1.78
CA ARG A 65 -9.60 11.76 2.05
C ARG A 65 -9.99 10.27 2.24
N SER A 66 -9.08 9.44 2.75
CA SER A 66 -9.30 8.00 2.93
C SER A 66 -9.63 7.64 4.40
N GLU A 67 -10.00 8.63 5.21
CA GLU A 67 -10.33 8.46 6.63
C GLU A 67 -9.26 7.71 7.42
N LEU A 68 -7.99 7.88 7.03
CA LEU A 68 -6.87 7.26 7.75
C LEU A 68 -6.90 7.71 9.21
N SER A 69 -6.67 6.75 10.10
CA SER A 69 -6.70 6.96 11.53
C SER A 69 -5.48 6.36 12.21
N GLY A 70 -5.05 6.99 13.30
CA GLY A 70 -3.90 6.52 14.08
C GLY A 70 -2.60 7.18 13.66
N SER A 71 -1.49 6.56 14.06
CA SER A 71 -0.17 7.15 13.91
C SER A 71 0.59 6.57 12.73
N ILE A 72 1.21 7.44 11.93
CA ILE A 72 1.96 7.02 10.73
C ILE A 72 3.11 6.10 11.16
N PRO A 73 3.11 4.81 10.77
CA PRO A 73 4.16 3.89 11.14
C PRO A 73 5.41 4.17 10.29
N ASP A 74 6.50 4.52 10.95
CA ASP A 74 7.85 4.67 10.39
C ASP A 74 8.38 3.37 9.74
N THR A 75 7.93 2.23 10.27
CA THR A 75 8.32 0.88 9.84
C THR A 75 7.79 0.45 8.48
N THR A 76 6.83 1.17 7.88
CA THR A 76 6.20 0.77 6.61
C THR A 76 6.51 1.74 5.48
N ILE A 77 5.89 2.93 5.47
CA ILE A 77 5.99 3.87 4.34
C ILE A 77 7.44 4.35 4.13
N GLY A 78 8.24 4.41 5.20
CA GLY A 78 9.67 4.74 5.15
C GLY A 78 10.54 3.68 4.47
N LYS A 79 10.00 2.50 4.13
CA LYS A 79 10.72 1.44 3.40
C LYS A 79 10.56 1.53 1.88
N LEU A 80 9.68 2.40 1.38
CA LEU A 80 9.49 2.63 -0.05
C LEU A 80 10.60 3.54 -0.61
N THR A 81 11.74 2.94 -0.97
CA THR A 81 12.97 3.69 -1.34
C THR A 81 12.86 4.52 -2.62
N LYS A 82 11.86 4.27 -3.46
CA LYS A 82 11.61 5.00 -4.71
C LYS A 82 10.42 5.94 -4.63
N LEU A 83 9.78 6.07 -3.45
CA LEU A 83 8.64 6.94 -3.25
C LEU A 83 9.07 8.41 -3.41
N GLN A 84 8.39 9.11 -4.32
CA GLN A 84 8.62 10.52 -4.64
C GLN A 84 7.46 11.38 -4.12
N THR A 85 6.24 10.85 -4.15
CA THR A 85 5.04 11.57 -3.76
C THR A 85 4.27 10.79 -2.71
N LEU A 86 3.95 11.44 -1.58
CA LEU A 86 3.09 10.90 -0.55
C LEU A 86 2.03 11.95 -0.19
N GLU A 87 0.78 11.66 -0.52
CA GLU A 87 -0.34 12.57 -0.33
C GLU A 87 -1.31 12.00 0.73
N LEU A 88 -1.35 12.68 1.89
CA LEU A 88 -2.08 12.28 3.09
C LEU A 88 -3.15 13.31 3.51
N SER A 89 -3.37 14.35 2.72
CA SER A 89 -4.27 15.46 3.07
C SER A 89 -5.70 14.98 3.33
N ASN A 90 -6.42 15.77 4.13
CA ASN A 90 -7.83 15.53 4.46
C ASN A 90 -8.11 14.20 5.18
N ASN A 91 -7.11 13.65 5.88
CA ASN A 91 -7.31 12.57 6.84
C ASN A 91 -7.29 13.16 8.25
N LYS A 92 -8.47 13.40 8.81
CA LYS A 92 -8.66 14.19 10.05
C LYS A 92 -8.16 13.50 11.32
N SER A 93 -7.95 12.18 11.27
CA SER A 93 -7.54 11.36 12.43
C SER A 93 -6.09 10.90 12.34
N LEU A 94 -5.28 11.44 11.42
CA LEU A 94 -3.85 11.19 11.37
C LEU A 94 -3.13 11.90 12.50
N VAL A 95 -2.30 11.15 13.21
CA VAL A 95 -1.36 11.70 14.19
C VAL A 95 0.05 11.43 13.68
N PHE A 96 0.79 12.48 13.33
CA PHE A 96 2.21 12.32 13.07
C PHE A 96 2.88 11.91 14.38
N LEU A 97 3.67 10.82 14.37
CA LEU A 97 4.61 10.60 15.47
C LEU A 97 5.51 11.83 15.50
N GLN A 98 5.35 12.66 16.53
CA GLN A 98 6.37 13.63 16.86
C GLN A 98 7.53 12.79 17.36
N ILE A 99 8.55 12.60 16.51
CA ILE A 99 9.88 12.23 17.00
C ILE A 99 10.25 13.37 17.96
N CYS A 100 10.05 13.13 19.25
CA CYS A 100 10.51 14.03 20.29
C CYS A 100 12.05 13.98 20.20
N GLY A 101 12.64 15.06 19.68
CA GLY A 101 14.06 15.43 19.76
C GLY A 101 15.08 14.28 19.73
N VAL A 102 15.66 14.05 18.56
CA VAL A 102 17.09 13.76 18.46
C VAL A 102 17.82 15.00 17.99
#